data_AF-K5URV7-F1
#
_entry.id   AF-K5URV7-F1
#
_cell.length_a   1.000
_cell.length_b   1.000
_cell.length_c   1.000
_cell.angle_alpha   90.00
_cell.angle_beta   90.00
_cell.angle_gamma   90.00
#
_symmetry.space_group_name_H-M   'P 1'
#
loop_
_entity.id
_entity.type
_entity.pdbx_description
1 polymer ?
#
loop_
_entity_poly.entity_id
_entity_poly.type
_entity_poly.pdbx_seq_one_letter_code
_entity_poly.pdbx_strand_id
1 'polypeptide(L)'
;MPVIDTHKVGIMYVAPGQSNEKEILENTHGSPAYTRFLEGLGRLIHLRGQVDVYAGGLDPDEDGEYAYAWWDDIGQVLYHTATLMPNNEEGCTNKKRHIGNDYVRIVWNDSGLPYKFDTLSTQFQFVNVVIEPHSRGAIAAFSDNLHENEYFKVLLQRAPGMPEFTPLGEFKLISAEKLPLLVRQLSLLTDWFVTVYQHTQNDTAQVEMVTNWRSRLQAIKRFRTQVAVPTVPERIEGIMGEEAFRDFTASF
;
A
#
# COMPACT_ATOMS: atom_id res chain seq x y z
N MET A 1 -3.36 -0.23 -18.26
CA MET A 1 -4.29 -0.06 -17.13
C MET A 1 -4.31 -1.36 -16.33
N PRO A 2 -4.05 -1.34 -15.02
CA PRO A 2 -4.08 -2.55 -14.19
C PRO A 2 -5.51 -3.12 -14.10
N VAL A 3 -5.61 -4.43 -13.87
CA VAL A 3 -6.90 -5.14 -13.67
C VAL A 3 -7.36 -5.16 -12.21
N ILE A 4 -6.43 -4.91 -11.30
CA ILE A 4 -6.60 -4.92 -9.85
C ILE A 4 -6.18 -3.57 -9.28
N ASP A 5 -6.67 -3.26 -8.09
CA ASP A 5 -6.29 -2.05 -7.38
C ASP A 5 -4.90 -2.23 -6.72
N THR A 6 -4.09 -1.18 -6.74
CA THR A 6 -2.71 -1.23 -6.22
C THR A 6 -2.54 -0.14 -5.18
N HIS A 7 -2.06 -0.52 -4.01
CA HIS A 7 -1.85 0.34 -2.87
C HIS A 7 -0.38 0.32 -2.45
N LYS A 8 0.08 1.43 -1.86
CA LYS A 8 1.41 1.55 -1.28
C LYS A 8 1.30 2.18 0.11
N VAL A 9 1.98 1.59 1.08
CA VAL A 9 1.87 1.99 2.49
C VAL A 9 3.25 2.00 3.12
N GLY A 10 3.62 3.12 3.73
CA GLY A 10 4.89 3.23 4.43
C GLY A 10 4.85 2.53 5.78
N ILE A 11 5.95 1.91 6.20
CA ILE A 11 6.10 1.37 7.55
C ILE A 11 7.37 1.93 8.19
N MET A 12 7.23 2.53 9.37
CA MET A 12 8.33 3.07 10.16
C MET A 12 8.37 2.41 11.54
N TYR A 13 9.58 2.18 12.03
CA TYR A 13 9.84 1.73 13.40
C TYR A 13 10.47 2.87 14.18
N VAL A 14 9.86 3.26 15.31
CA VAL A 14 10.38 4.29 16.22
C VAL A 14 10.93 3.58 17.45
N ALA A 15 12.25 3.53 17.57
CA ALA A 15 12.93 2.83 18.66
C ALA A 15 12.81 3.60 20.00
N PRO A 16 13.10 2.94 21.15
CA PRO A 16 13.06 3.59 22.46
C PRO A 16 13.81 4.92 22.51
N GLY A 17 13.15 5.98 22.97
CA GLY A 17 13.72 7.32 23.09
C GLY A 17 13.86 8.13 21.79
N GLN A 18 13.65 7.54 20.61
CA GLN A 18 13.72 8.26 19.34
C GLN A 18 12.54 9.20 19.17
N SER A 19 12.82 10.36 18.57
CA SER A 19 11.79 11.35 18.20
C SER A 19 12.10 12.14 16.93
N ASN A 20 13.29 11.94 16.36
CA ASN A 20 13.77 12.62 15.16
C ASN A 20 13.56 11.76 13.92
N GLU A 21 13.09 12.38 12.84
CA GLU A 21 12.95 11.78 11.50
C GLU A 21 14.15 10.93 11.08
N LYS A 22 15.36 11.49 11.18
CA LYS A 22 16.58 10.85 10.69
C LYS A 22 16.87 9.55 11.45
N GLU A 23 16.81 9.60 12.78
CA GLU A 23 17.05 8.44 13.64
C GLU A 23 16.04 7.31 13.37
N ILE A 24 14.78 7.67 13.12
CA ILE A 24 13.71 6.73 12.82
C ILE A 24 13.95 6.04 11.47
N LEU A 25 14.33 6.80 10.43
CA LEU A 25 14.58 6.25 9.10
C LEU A 25 15.88 5.42 9.05
N GLU A 26 16.87 5.73 9.89
CA GLU A 26 18.13 4.99 9.97
C GLU A 26 17.99 3.60 10.60
N ASN A 27 16.86 3.28 11.24
CA ASN A 27 16.62 1.96 11.80
C ASN A 27 16.63 0.88 10.69
N THR A 28 17.42 -0.17 10.89
CA THR A 28 17.54 -1.34 9.99
C THR A 28 16.92 -2.61 10.57
N HIS A 29 16.41 -2.52 11.80
CA HIS A 29 15.71 -3.59 12.49
C HIS A 29 14.74 -2.98 13.51
N GLY A 30 13.77 -3.76 13.96
CA GLY A 30 12.86 -3.35 15.02
C GLY A 30 12.80 -4.37 16.16
N SER A 31 11.82 -4.22 17.04
CA SER A 31 11.62 -5.15 18.15
C SER A 31 11.07 -6.51 17.69
N PRO A 32 11.17 -7.57 18.51
CA PRO A 32 10.58 -8.86 18.17
C PRO A 32 9.08 -8.80 17.91
N ALA A 33 8.35 -7.92 18.61
CA ALA A 33 6.93 -7.70 18.40
C ALA A 33 6.64 -7.05 17.04
N TYR A 34 7.46 -6.07 16.64
CA TYR A 34 7.41 -5.48 15.31
C TYR A 34 7.63 -6.51 14.19
N THR A 35 8.64 -7.38 14.32
CA THR A 35 8.91 -8.43 13.32
C THR A 35 7.71 -9.39 13.18
N ARG A 36 7.15 -9.87 14.30
CA ARG A 36 5.94 -10.73 14.27
C ARG A 36 4.74 -10.03 13.64
N PHE A 37 4.59 -8.73 13.89
CA PHE A 37 3.54 -7.94 13.27
C PHE A 37 3.71 -7.88 11.74
N LEU A 38 4.93 -7.66 11.24
CA LEU A 38 5.20 -7.64 9.80
C LEU A 38 4.88 -8.98 9.13
N GLU A 39 5.26 -10.09 9.76
CA GLU A 39 4.96 -11.45 9.29
C GLU A 39 3.44 -11.72 9.18
N GLY A 40 2.64 -11.15 10.09
CA GLY A 40 1.19 -11.23 10.02
C GLY A 40 0.54 -10.26 9.02
N LEU A 41 1.24 -9.17 8.68
CA LEU A 41 0.71 -8.09 7.84
C LEU A 41 0.69 -8.48 6.37
N GLY A 42 1.77 -9.12 5.90
CA GLY A 42 1.94 -9.55 4.52
C GLY A 42 2.96 -10.68 4.37
N ARG A 43 3.26 -11.03 3.12
CA ARG A 43 4.28 -12.00 2.75
C ARG A 43 5.57 -11.26 2.39
N LEU A 44 6.70 -11.79 2.84
CA LEU A 44 8.00 -11.31 2.39
C LEU A 44 8.24 -11.80 0.95
N ILE A 45 8.48 -10.87 0.03
CA ILE A 45 8.75 -11.16 -1.38
C ILE A 45 10.16 -10.72 -1.75
N HIS A 46 10.78 -11.41 -2.71
CA HIS A 46 12.07 -11.04 -3.29
C HIS A 46 11.85 -10.26 -4.58
N LEU A 47 12.28 -9.01 -4.64
CA LEU A 47 11.90 -8.08 -5.71
C LEU A 47 12.46 -8.48 -7.10
N ARG A 48 13.67 -9.05 -7.19
CA ARG A 48 14.29 -9.38 -8.50
C ARG A 48 13.66 -10.57 -9.24
N GLY A 49 12.72 -11.28 -8.63
CA GLY A 49 12.10 -12.48 -9.22
C GLY A 49 10.57 -12.45 -9.28
N GLN A 50 9.94 -11.39 -8.78
CA GLN A 50 8.50 -11.34 -8.61
C GLN A 50 7.85 -10.58 -9.77
N VAL A 51 7.17 -11.32 -10.68
CA VAL A 51 6.52 -10.73 -11.87
C VAL A 51 5.05 -10.39 -11.60
N ASP A 52 4.39 -11.13 -10.71
CA ASP A 52 2.93 -11.06 -10.50
C ASP A 52 2.51 -10.11 -9.36
N VAL A 53 3.47 -9.44 -8.71
CA VAL A 53 3.20 -8.53 -7.59
C VAL A 53 3.70 -7.13 -7.92
N TYR A 54 2.82 -6.16 -7.67
CA TYR A 54 3.09 -4.75 -7.79
C TYR A 54 4.29 -4.34 -6.93
N ALA A 55 5.36 -3.86 -7.57
CA ALA A 55 6.61 -3.50 -6.91
C ALA A 55 6.59 -2.15 -6.17
N GLY A 56 5.48 -1.39 -6.20
CA GLY A 56 5.34 -0.10 -5.50
C GLY A 56 6.31 1.00 -5.92
N GLY A 57 7.10 0.79 -6.98
CA GLY A 57 8.17 1.70 -7.39
C GLY A 57 9.52 1.40 -6.71
N LEU A 58 9.63 0.32 -5.94
CA LEU A 58 10.90 -0.12 -5.37
C LEU A 58 11.83 -0.68 -6.44
N ASP A 59 13.09 -0.27 -6.38
CA ASP A 59 14.20 -0.83 -7.16
C ASP A 59 15.01 -1.79 -6.27
N PRO A 60 15.18 -3.08 -6.63
CA PRO A 60 15.98 -4.03 -5.85
C PRO A 60 17.45 -3.63 -5.64
N ASP A 61 18.02 -2.85 -6.55
CA ASP A 61 19.41 -2.39 -6.47
C ASP A 61 19.56 -1.16 -5.56
N GLU A 62 18.54 -0.28 -5.48
CA GLU A 62 18.59 0.95 -4.67
C GLU A 62 17.88 0.84 -3.31
N ASP A 63 16.76 0.13 -3.26
CA ASP A 63 15.78 0.17 -2.17
C ASP A 63 15.75 -1.12 -1.34
N GLY A 64 16.55 -2.12 -1.70
CA GLY A 64 16.70 -3.39 -1.00
C GLY A 64 16.04 -4.57 -1.72
N GLU A 65 16.49 -5.80 -1.42
CA GLU A 65 16.09 -6.99 -2.18
C GLU A 65 14.70 -7.54 -1.82
N TYR A 66 14.18 -7.16 -0.65
CA TYR A 66 12.95 -7.72 -0.09
C TYR A 66 11.96 -6.64 0.32
N ALA A 67 10.68 -6.95 0.16
CA ALA A 67 9.59 -6.12 0.65
C ALA A 67 8.47 -6.99 1.22
N TYR A 68 7.65 -6.43 2.10
CA TYR A 68 6.40 -7.06 2.47
C TYR A 68 5.31 -6.66 1.47
N ALA A 69 4.53 -7.63 1.02
CA ALA A 69 3.38 -7.40 0.16
C ALA A 69 2.21 -8.30 0.56
N TRP A 70 0.99 -7.83 0.32
CA TRP A 70 -0.22 -8.64 0.45
C TRP A 70 -1.10 -8.44 -0.77
N TRP A 71 -1.83 -9.47 -1.16
CA TRP A 71 -2.74 -9.41 -2.29
C TRP A 71 -3.90 -10.38 -2.12
N ASP A 72 -5.01 -10.05 -2.78
CA ASP A 72 -6.17 -10.91 -3.01
C ASP A 72 -6.61 -10.81 -4.48
N ASP A 73 -7.84 -11.24 -4.78
CA ASP A 73 -8.37 -11.28 -6.14
C ASP A 73 -8.68 -9.89 -6.73
N ILE A 74 -8.78 -8.85 -5.89
CA ILE A 74 -9.23 -7.51 -6.30
C ILE A 74 -8.16 -6.44 -6.12
N GLY A 75 -7.18 -6.64 -5.24
CA GLY A 75 -6.14 -5.66 -5.00
C GLY A 75 -4.83 -6.21 -4.43
N GLN A 76 -3.81 -5.36 -4.47
CA GLN A 76 -2.49 -5.61 -3.91
C GLN A 76 -2.02 -4.41 -3.10
N VAL A 77 -1.30 -4.66 -2.01
CA VAL A 77 -0.60 -3.65 -1.23
C VAL A 77 0.87 -4.03 -1.12
N LEU A 78 1.74 -3.07 -1.45
CA LEU A 78 3.16 -3.16 -1.16
C LEU A 78 3.51 -2.23 0.01
N TYR A 79 4.33 -2.73 0.93
CA TYR A 79 4.75 -2.00 2.12
C TYR A 79 6.18 -1.49 1.97
N HIS A 80 6.35 -0.16 1.90
CA HIS A 80 7.65 0.50 1.97
C HIS A 80 8.16 0.45 3.41
N THR A 81 8.83 -0.64 3.74
CA THR A 81 9.25 -0.95 5.10
C THR A 81 10.63 -0.38 5.36
N ALA A 82 10.72 0.73 6.11
CA ALA A 82 11.97 1.46 6.33
C ALA A 82 13.13 0.57 6.80
N THR A 83 12.84 -0.42 7.65
CA THR A 83 13.83 -1.33 8.22
C THR A 83 14.38 -2.35 7.22
N LEU A 84 13.66 -2.64 6.12
CA LEU A 84 14.15 -3.51 5.03
C LEU A 84 14.91 -2.74 3.95
N MET A 85 14.79 -1.41 3.93
CA MET A 85 15.47 -0.56 2.95
C MET A 85 16.88 -0.22 3.43
N PRO A 86 17.88 -0.17 2.54
CA PRO A 86 19.25 0.15 2.90
C PRO A 86 19.38 1.61 3.36
N ASN A 87 20.27 1.85 4.31
CA ASN A 87 20.71 3.21 4.63
C ASN A 87 21.72 3.64 3.57
N ASN A 88 21.40 4.67 2.80
CA ASN A 88 22.35 5.27 1.86
C ASN A 88 23.20 6.35 2.57
N GLU A 89 24.38 6.66 2.01
CA GLU A 89 25.31 7.63 2.59
C GLU A 89 24.72 9.05 2.67
N GLU A 90 23.73 9.36 1.82
CA GLU A 90 23.04 10.66 1.74
C GLU A 90 21.79 10.77 2.63
N GLY A 91 21.85 10.22 3.85
CA GLY A 91 20.88 10.53 4.91
C GLY A 91 19.49 9.95 4.74
N CYS A 92 19.38 8.68 4.31
CA CYS A 92 18.11 7.95 4.16
C CYS A 92 17.13 8.59 3.15
N THR A 93 17.64 9.40 2.22
CA THR A 93 16.83 10.09 1.21
C THR A 93 16.00 9.12 0.37
N ASN A 94 16.54 7.93 0.04
CA ASN A 94 15.82 6.90 -0.72
C ASN A 94 14.60 6.35 0.05
N LYS A 95 14.75 6.10 1.36
CA LYS A 95 13.63 5.69 2.21
C LYS A 95 12.54 6.76 2.24
N LYS A 96 12.97 8.02 2.41
CA LYS A 96 12.06 9.17 2.44
C LYS A 96 11.36 9.41 1.10
N ARG A 97 12.04 9.17 -0.04
CA ARG A 97 11.46 9.24 -1.39
C ARG A 97 10.23 8.34 -1.52
N HIS A 98 10.26 7.15 -0.93
CA HIS A 98 9.15 6.21 -0.98
C HIS A 98 8.11 6.48 0.11
N ILE A 99 8.52 6.37 1.38
CA ILE A 99 7.64 6.48 2.56
C ILE A 99 7.03 7.89 2.69
N GLY A 100 7.77 8.92 2.30
CA GLY A 100 7.29 10.30 2.29
C GLY A 100 6.22 10.55 1.23
N ASN A 101 6.20 9.78 0.14
CA ASN A 101 5.22 9.89 -0.94
C ASN A 101 4.02 8.93 -0.77
N ASP A 102 3.97 8.16 0.32
CA ASP A 102 2.82 7.35 0.66
C ASP A 102 1.79 8.18 1.44
N TYR A 103 0.51 7.98 1.12
CA TYR A 103 -0.58 8.65 1.83
C TYR A 103 -0.76 8.14 3.26
N VAL A 104 -0.53 6.83 3.43
CA VAL A 104 -0.71 6.12 4.69
C VAL A 104 0.64 5.61 5.18
N ARG A 105 0.92 5.86 6.45
CA ARG A 105 2.08 5.31 7.15
C ARG A 105 1.64 4.53 8.38
N ILE A 106 2.13 3.31 8.52
CA ILE A 106 2.07 2.54 9.75
C ILE A 106 3.30 2.92 10.58
N VAL A 107 3.08 3.40 11.79
CA VAL A 107 4.13 3.79 12.72
C VAL A 107 4.10 2.85 13.90
N TRP A 108 5.10 1.98 13.98
CA TRP A 108 5.33 1.16 15.16
C TRP A 108 6.11 1.98 16.19
N ASN A 109 5.47 2.39 17.27
CA ASN A 109 6.01 3.33 18.23
C ASN A 109 6.44 2.66 19.54
N ASP A 110 7.71 2.26 19.62
CA ASP A 110 8.35 1.75 20.84
C ASP A 110 9.08 2.88 21.62
N SER A 111 8.98 4.14 21.18
CA SER A 111 9.75 5.26 21.76
C SER A 111 9.47 5.52 23.24
N GLY A 112 8.26 5.15 23.72
CA GLY A 112 7.76 5.53 25.04
C GLY A 112 7.22 6.96 25.11
N LEU A 113 7.20 7.69 23.99
CA LEU A 113 6.66 9.05 23.87
C LEU A 113 5.52 9.07 22.82
N PRO A 114 4.55 9.99 22.94
CA PRO A 114 3.53 10.16 21.90
C PRO A 114 4.20 10.53 20.55
N TYR A 115 3.92 9.74 19.51
CA TYR A 115 4.39 10.03 18.16
C TYR A 115 3.71 11.30 17.62
N LYS A 116 4.45 12.23 17.00
CA LYS A 116 3.89 13.45 16.45
C LYS A 116 3.55 13.27 14.98
N PHE A 117 2.44 13.87 14.54
CA PHE A 117 1.97 13.72 13.17
C PHE A 117 3.01 14.20 12.15
N ASP A 118 3.72 15.28 12.47
CA ASP A 118 4.74 15.98 11.67
C ASP A 118 6.18 15.48 11.87
N THR A 119 6.39 14.35 12.55
CA THR A 119 7.73 13.78 12.74
C THR A 119 8.42 13.47 11.40
N LEU A 120 7.68 13.01 10.38
CA LEU A 120 8.19 12.85 9.02
C LEU A 120 7.70 14.01 8.16
N SER A 121 8.57 14.97 7.84
CA SER A 121 8.19 16.15 7.06
C SER A 121 8.02 15.80 5.58
N THR A 122 6.77 15.81 5.10
CA THR A 122 6.39 15.57 3.70
C THR A 122 5.13 16.32 3.30
N GLN A 123 4.98 16.62 2.01
CA GLN A 123 3.76 17.21 1.44
C GLN A 123 2.60 16.22 1.35
N PHE A 124 2.87 14.91 1.40
CA PHE A 124 1.87 13.84 1.33
C PHE A 124 1.49 13.30 2.71
N GLN A 125 1.48 14.18 3.72
CA GLN A 125 1.19 13.82 5.09
C GLN A 125 -0.31 13.75 5.38
N PHE A 126 -0.95 12.64 5.01
CA PHE A 126 -2.40 12.46 5.23
C PHE A 126 -2.72 11.70 6.49
N VAL A 127 -2.27 10.45 6.62
CA VAL A 127 -2.68 9.60 7.74
C VAL A 127 -1.52 8.76 8.28
N ASN A 128 -1.41 8.72 9.61
CA ASN A 128 -0.55 7.77 10.32
C ASN A 128 -1.41 6.81 11.14
N VAL A 129 -1.23 5.51 10.95
CA VAL A 129 -1.72 4.45 11.83
C VAL A 129 -0.64 4.20 12.88
N VAL A 130 -0.80 4.74 14.08
CA VAL A 130 0.20 4.63 15.14
C VAL A 130 -0.16 3.46 16.05
N ILE A 131 0.81 2.57 16.24
CA ILE A 131 0.71 1.37 17.08
C ILE A 131 1.65 1.57 18.27
N GLU A 132 1.10 1.53 19.48
CA GLU A 132 1.85 1.68 20.73
C GLU A 132 1.68 0.41 21.59
N PRO A 133 2.74 -0.13 22.20
CA PRO A 133 2.60 -1.23 23.14
C PRO A 133 1.78 -0.77 24.37
N HIS A 134 0.74 -1.52 24.73
CA HIS A 134 -0.10 -1.22 25.90
C HIS A 134 0.21 -2.15 27.08
N SER A 135 0.33 -3.45 26.81
CA SER A 135 0.56 -4.47 27.85
C SER A 135 2.04 -4.85 27.95
N ARG A 136 2.60 -4.84 29.17
CA ARG A 136 3.82 -5.59 29.48
C ARG A 136 3.38 -7.03 29.78
N GLY A 137 3.43 -7.91 28.79
CA GLY A 137 2.97 -9.30 28.95
C GLY A 137 3.67 -9.98 30.13
N ALA A 138 2.91 -10.29 31.18
CA ALA A 138 3.33 -11.30 32.14
C ALA A 138 3.07 -12.66 31.48
N ILE A 139 4.12 -13.45 31.26
CA ILE A 139 3.98 -14.84 30.83
C ILE A 139 3.22 -15.56 31.94
N ALA A 140 1.96 -15.91 31.72
CA ALA A 140 1.23 -16.77 32.64
C ALA A 140 1.94 -18.14 32.62
N ALA A 141 2.35 -18.65 33.79
CA ALA A 141 3.16 -19.87 33.93
C ALA A 141 2.55 -21.16 33.31
N PHE A 142 1.33 -21.06 32.76
CA PHE A 142 0.56 -22.17 32.20
C PHE A 142 -0.09 -21.85 30.84
N SER A 143 0.26 -20.75 30.16
CA SER A 143 -0.23 -20.48 28.80
C SER A 143 0.76 -21.00 27.75
N ASP A 144 0.26 -21.82 26.83
CA ASP A 144 1.01 -22.28 25.65
C ASP A 144 1.13 -21.19 24.58
N ASN A 145 0.35 -20.10 24.68
CA ASN A 145 0.40 -18.96 23.77
C ASN A 145 1.18 -17.80 24.37
N LEU A 146 2.43 -17.61 23.89
CA LEU A 146 3.33 -16.54 24.33
C LEU A 146 2.72 -15.12 24.20
N HIS A 147 1.70 -14.95 23.35
CA HIS A 147 1.09 -13.65 23.01
C HIS A 147 -0.38 -13.50 23.41
N GLU A 148 -0.96 -14.45 24.17
CA GLU A 148 -2.37 -14.42 24.56
C GLU A 148 -2.75 -13.12 25.31
N ASN A 149 -1.79 -12.52 26.02
CA ASN A 149 -1.97 -11.33 26.84
C ASN A 149 -1.22 -10.08 26.31
N GLU A 150 -0.82 -10.06 25.03
CA GLU A 150 -0.15 -8.91 24.42
C GLU A 150 -1.18 -8.05 23.66
N TYR A 151 -1.39 -6.81 24.14
CA TYR A 151 -2.29 -5.84 23.52
C TYR A 151 -1.54 -4.58 23.11
N PHE A 152 -1.99 -4.02 21.98
CA PHE A 152 -1.49 -2.80 21.39
C PHE A 152 -2.60 -1.77 21.33
N LYS A 153 -2.22 -0.53 21.60
CA LYS A 153 -3.06 0.63 21.38
C LYS A 153 -2.87 1.07 19.93
N VAL A 154 -3.96 1.11 19.18
CA VAL A 154 -3.99 1.57 17.79
C VAL A 154 -4.76 2.88 17.75
N LEU A 155 -4.13 3.92 17.22
CA LEU A 155 -4.73 5.24 17.04
C LEU A 155 -4.44 5.77 15.63
N LEU A 156 -5.33 6.64 15.14
CA LEU A 156 -5.25 7.20 13.80
C LEU A 156 -4.99 8.70 13.88
N GLN A 157 -3.85 9.15 13.37
CA GLN A 157 -3.57 10.56 13.17
C GLN A 157 -3.94 10.94 11.75
N ARG A 158 -4.63 12.07 11.57
CA ARG A 158 -5.16 12.53 10.29
C ARG A 158 -4.74 13.97 10.02
N ALA A 159 -4.63 14.33 8.75
CA ALA A 159 -4.36 15.69 8.33
C ALA A 159 -5.47 16.65 8.83
N PRO A 160 -5.12 17.91 9.15
CA PRO A 160 -6.12 18.91 9.55
C PRO A 160 -7.22 19.07 8.50
N GLY A 161 -8.47 19.14 8.95
CA GLY A 161 -9.65 19.28 8.09
C GLY A 161 -10.20 17.96 7.52
N MET A 162 -9.46 16.85 7.66
CA MET A 162 -9.93 15.54 7.19
C MET A 162 -11.00 14.98 8.15
N PRO A 163 -12.17 14.56 7.65
CA PRO A 163 -13.25 14.04 8.51
C PRO A 163 -12.89 12.70 9.15
N GLU A 164 -13.69 12.26 10.12
CA GLU A 164 -13.54 10.93 10.70
C GLU A 164 -14.22 9.89 9.80
N PHE A 165 -13.46 8.86 9.41
CA PHE A 165 -13.91 7.83 8.48
C PHE A 165 -13.67 6.41 8.98
N THR A 166 -13.18 6.25 10.22
CA THR A 166 -12.84 4.94 10.81
C THR A 166 -13.53 4.77 12.16
N PRO A 167 -13.84 3.52 12.57
CA PRO A 167 -14.50 3.26 13.86
C PRO A 167 -13.54 3.33 15.07
N LEU A 168 -12.31 3.85 14.89
CA LEU A 168 -11.31 3.87 15.95
C LEU A 168 -11.61 4.90 17.04
N GLY A 169 -12.27 6.02 16.72
CA GLY A 169 -12.39 7.13 17.66
C GLY A 169 -11.02 7.67 18.06
N GLU A 170 -10.79 7.82 19.37
CA GLU A 170 -9.49 8.23 19.91
C GLU A 170 -8.42 7.13 19.77
N PHE A 171 -8.74 5.91 20.21
CA PHE A 171 -7.90 4.72 20.04
C PHE A 171 -8.70 3.43 20.30
N LYS A 172 -8.17 2.29 19.88
CA LYS A 172 -8.65 0.95 20.25
C LYS A 172 -7.52 0.08 20.79
N LEU A 173 -7.85 -0.78 21.74
CA LEU A 173 -6.95 -1.83 22.23
C LEU A 173 -7.19 -3.10 21.42
N ILE A 174 -6.14 -3.63 20.80
CA ILE A 174 -6.20 -4.74 19.86
C ILE A 174 -5.19 -5.79 20.31
N SER A 175 -5.59 -7.06 20.31
CA SER A 175 -4.68 -8.15 20.62
C SER A 175 -3.61 -8.30 19.53
N ALA A 176 -2.41 -8.76 19.92
CA ALA A 176 -1.32 -9.04 18.99
C ALA A 176 -1.74 -9.92 17.82
N GLU A 177 -2.59 -10.93 18.08
CA GLU A 177 -3.09 -11.87 17.06
C GLU A 177 -3.92 -11.18 15.96
N LYS A 178 -4.78 -10.22 16.33
CA LYS A 178 -5.69 -9.55 15.37
C LYS A 178 -5.13 -8.23 14.83
N LEU A 179 -4.03 -7.75 15.39
CA LEU A 179 -3.42 -6.47 15.03
C LEU A 179 -3.06 -6.37 13.53
N PRO A 180 -2.33 -7.33 12.92
CA PRO A 180 -1.94 -7.21 11.52
C PRO A 180 -3.14 -7.17 10.56
N LEU A 181 -4.18 -7.97 10.85
CA LEU A 181 -5.41 -7.99 10.05
C LEU A 181 -6.12 -6.65 10.10
N LEU A 182 -6.32 -6.09 11.30
CA LEU A 182 -6.97 -4.80 11.44
C LEU A 182 -6.17 -3.69 10.74
N VAL A 183 -4.86 -3.64 10.97
CA VAL A 183 -4.00 -2.58 10.41
C VAL A 183 -3.99 -2.66 8.89
N ARG A 184 -3.92 -3.85 8.29
CA ARG A 184 -4.03 -4.00 6.83
C ARG A 184 -5.34 -3.44 6.28
N GLN A 185 -6.48 -3.83 6.87
CA GLN A 185 -7.79 -3.37 6.42
C GLN A 185 -7.95 -1.85 6.59
N LEU A 186 -7.46 -1.32 7.72
CA LEU A 186 -7.45 0.10 7.99
C LEU A 186 -6.58 0.87 6.99
N SER A 187 -5.40 0.35 6.66
CA SER A 187 -4.50 0.98 5.68
C SER A 187 -5.10 1.03 4.29
N LEU A 188 -5.73 -0.06 3.83
CA LEU A 188 -6.41 -0.10 2.52
C LEU A 188 -7.59 0.87 2.46
N LEU A 189 -8.46 0.86 3.48
CA LEU A 189 -9.58 1.80 3.59
C LEU A 189 -9.09 3.24 3.60
N THR A 190 -8.04 3.52 4.36
CA THR A 190 -7.45 4.86 4.48
C THR A 190 -6.86 5.33 3.17
N ASP A 191 -6.10 4.48 2.47
CA ASP A 191 -5.46 4.85 1.21
C ASP A 191 -6.50 5.19 0.14
N TRP A 192 -7.57 4.39 0.07
CA TRP A 192 -8.71 4.69 -0.78
C TRP A 192 -9.40 6.01 -0.38
N PHE A 193 -9.65 6.21 0.91
CA PHE A 193 -10.28 7.43 1.41
C PHE A 193 -9.45 8.67 1.09
N VAL A 194 -8.13 8.64 1.30
CA VAL A 194 -7.23 9.75 0.98
C VAL A 194 -7.24 10.04 -0.53
N THR A 195 -7.26 8.99 -1.37
CA THR A 195 -7.37 9.14 -2.82
C THR A 195 -8.65 9.88 -3.21
N VAL A 196 -9.79 9.51 -2.63
CA VAL A 196 -11.07 10.21 -2.83
C VAL A 196 -10.99 11.66 -2.33
N TYR A 197 -10.46 11.86 -1.12
CA TYR A 197 -10.33 13.17 -0.49
C TYR A 197 -9.49 14.13 -1.35
N GLN A 198 -8.35 13.69 -1.88
CA GLN A 198 -7.53 14.51 -2.78
C GLN A 198 -8.24 14.78 -4.11
N HIS A 199 -8.86 13.76 -4.71
CA HIS A 199 -9.53 13.90 -6.01
C HIS A 199 -10.74 14.85 -5.95
N THR A 200 -11.39 14.93 -4.80
CA THR A 200 -12.51 15.85 -4.50
C THR A 200 -12.04 17.22 -3.99
N GLN A 201 -10.76 17.58 -4.18
CA GLN A 201 -10.17 18.83 -3.70
C GLN A 201 -10.39 19.04 -2.20
N ASN A 202 -10.02 18.05 -1.39
CA ASN A 202 -10.23 18.03 0.05
C ASN A 202 -11.72 18.08 0.43
N ASP A 203 -12.53 17.25 -0.24
CA ASP A 203 -13.99 17.14 -0.04
C ASP A 203 -14.79 18.42 -0.35
N THR A 204 -14.25 19.31 -1.18
CA THR A 204 -14.92 20.57 -1.58
C THR A 204 -15.62 20.48 -2.93
N ALA A 205 -15.25 19.51 -3.77
CA ALA A 205 -15.77 19.33 -5.12
C ALA A 205 -16.44 17.97 -5.30
N GLN A 206 -17.64 17.96 -5.91
CA GLN A 206 -18.32 16.74 -6.31
C GLN A 206 -17.74 16.23 -7.63
N VAL A 207 -16.74 15.36 -7.54
CA VAL A 207 -16.07 14.76 -8.70
C VAL A 207 -16.33 13.26 -8.72
N GLU A 208 -16.68 12.73 -9.89
CA GLU A 208 -16.89 11.29 -10.06
C GLU A 208 -15.57 10.52 -9.89
N MET A 209 -15.57 9.52 -9.01
CA MET A 209 -14.47 8.57 -8.87
C MET A 209 -14.61 7.44 -9.90
N VAL A 210 -13.59 7.26 -10.75
CA VAL A 210 -13.57 6.22 -11.78
C VAL A 210 -12.66 5.08 -11.35
N THR A 211 -13.23 3.89 -11.17
CA THR A 211 -12.46 2.69 -10.84
C THR A 211 -11.61 2.20 -12.02
N ASN A 212 -10.59 1.38 -11.73
CA ASN A 212 -9.76 0.75 -12.75
C ASN A 212 -10.59 -0.02 -13.78
N TRP A 213 -11.60 -0.78 -13.35
CA TRP A 213 -12.48 -1.52 -14.24
C TRP A 213 -13.31 -0.62 -15.15
N ARG A 214 -13.83 0.49 -14.62
CA ARG A 214 -14.60 1.45 -15.42
C ARG A 214 -13.71 2.18 -16.43
N SER A 215 -12.51 2.57 -16.02
CA SER A 215 -11.51 3.18 -16.90
C SER A 215 -11.14 2.22 -18.05
N ARG A 216 -10.91 0.94 -17.75
CA ARG A 216 -10.68 -0.11 -18.76
C ARG A 216 -11.86 -0.26 -19.72
N LEU A 217 -13.09 -0.31 -19.21
CA LEU A 217 -14.29 -0.41 -20.05
C LEU A 217 -14.40 0.79 -21.00
N GLN A 218 -14.13 2.01 -20.51
CA GLN A 218 -14.13 3.22 -21.33
C GLN A 218 -13.06 3.15 -22.42
N ALA A 219 -11.86 2.66 -22.10
CA ALA A 219 -10.80 2.48 -23.08
C ALA A 219 -11.14 1.43 -24.15
N ILE A 220 -11.74 0.30 -23.77
CA ILE A 220 -12.22 -0.72 -24.72
C ILE A 220 -13.29 -0.14 -25.64
N LYS A 221 -14.23 0.64 -25.10
CA LYS A 221 -15.26 1.33 -25.89
C LYS A 221 -14.64 2.32 -26.88
N ARG A 222 -13.67 3.12 -26.45
CA ARG A 222 -12.93 4.06 -27.32
C ARG A 222 -12.19 3.32 -28.44
N PHE A 223 -11.50 2.24 -28.10
CA PHE A 223 -10.79 1.40 -29.07
C PHE A 223 -11.76 0.80 -30.10
N ARG A 224 -12.90 0.25 -29.66
CA ARG A 224 -13.93 -0.30 -30.56
C ARG A 224 -14.45 0.74 -31.56
N THR A 225 -14.59 2.00 -31.16
CA THR A 225 -15.03 3.06 -32.06
C THR A 225 -13.95 3.46 -33.08
N GLN A 226 -12.67 3.31 -32.73
CA GLN A 226 -11.54 3.63 -33.61
C GLN A 226 -11.23 2.51 -34.61
N VAL A 227 -11.46 1.26 -34.23
CA VAL A 227 -11.36 0.13 -35.16
C VAL A 227 -12.54 0.21 -36.12
N ALA A 228 -12.28 0.63 -37.35
CA ALA A 228 -13.26 0.58 -38.43
C ALA A 228 -13.82 -0.84 -38.54
N VAL A 229 -15.14 -0.97 -38.71
CA VAL A 229 -15.74 -2.26 -39.06
C VAL A 229 -15.05 -2.70 -40.36
N PRO A 230 -14.36 -3.87 -40.41
CA PRO A 230 -13.80 -4.32 -41.67
C PRO A 230 -14.96 -4.37 -42.66
N THR A 231 -14.82 -3.61 -43.75
CA THR A 231 -15.68 -3.75 -44.92
C THR A 231 -15.54 -5.19 -45.36
N VAL A 232 -16.49 -6.04 -44.96
CA VAL A 232 -16.60 -7.38 -45.52
C VAL A 232 -16.81 -7.14 -47.02
N PRO A 233 -15.87 -7.54 -47.89
CA PRO A 233 -16.09 -7.43 -49.33
C PRO A 233 -17.43 -8.11 -49.62
N GLU A 234 -18.29 -7.50 -50.43
CA GLU A 234 -19.47 -8.19 -50.92
C GLU A 234 -19.02 -9.55 -51.47
N ARG A 235 -19.70 -10.61 -51.05
CA ARG A 235 -19.33 -11.98 -51.41
C ARG A 235 -19.58 -12.14 -52.92
N ILE A 236 -18.57 -11.86 -53.73
CA ILE A 236 -18.63 -12.13 -55.17
C ILE A 236 -18.62 -13.64 -55.33
N GLU A 237 -19.74 -14.21 -55.79
CA GLU A 237 -19.82 -15.64 -56.10
C GLU A 237 -18.85 -15.98 -57.24
N GLY A 238 -17.89 -16.87 -56.95
CA GLY A 238 -16.92 -17.35 -57.92
C GLY A 238 -15.54 -17.57 -57.30
N ILE A 239 -14.76 -18.46 -57.90
CA ILE A 239 -13.45 -18.94 -57.39
C ILE A 239 -12.46 -17.78 -57.15
N MET A 240 -12.56 -16.69 -57.91
CA MET A 240 -11.70 -15.49 -57.76
C MET A 240 -12.11 -14.57 -56.60
N GLY A 241 -13.34 -14.63 -56.12
CA GLY A 241 -13.82 -13.82 -54.98
C GLY A 241 -13.33 -14.33 -53.63
N GLU A 242 -13.01 -15.63 -53.53
CA GLU A 242 -12.53 -16.26 -52.30
C GLU A 242 -11.05 -16.00 -52.00
N GLU A 243 -10.25 -15.62 -53.00
CA GLU A 243 -8.81 -15.34 -52.81
C GLU A 243 -8.57 -14.10 -51.93
N ALA A 244 -9.43 -13.08 -52.02
CA ALA A 244 -9.37 -11.90 -51.17
C ALA A 244 -9.62 -12.18 -49.68
N PHE A 245 -10.28 -13.31 -49.36
CA PHE A 245 -10.53 -13.74 -47.97
C PHE A 245 -9.46 -14.70 -47.44
N ARG A 246 -8.49 -15.10 -48.27
CA ARG A 246 -7.38 -16.00 -47.91
C ARG A 246 -6.05 -15.26 -47.77
N ASP A 247 -6.03 -13.95 -47.96
CA ASP A 247 -4.85 -13.12 -47.78
C ASP A 247 -4.70 -12.70 -46.31
N PHE A 248 -3.81 -13.38 -45.59
CA PHE A 248 -3.50 -13.11 -44.19
C PHE A 248 -2.34 -12.11 -44.03
N THR A 249 -1.81 -11.53 -45.11
CA THR A 249 -0.66 -10.61 -45.04
C THR A 249 -1.01 -9.20 -44.57
N ALA A 250 -2.30 -8.83 -44.59
CA ALA A 250 -2.78 -7.50 -44.19
C ALA A 250 -3.18 -7.38 -42.71
N SER A 251 -2.91 -8.39 -41.88
CA SER A 251 -3.29 -8.41 -40.45
C SER A 251 -2.07 -8.50 -39.53
N PHE A 252 -1.19 -7.49 -39.59
CA PHE A 252 -0.21 -7.20 -38.54
C PHE A 252 -0.06 -5.68 -38.37
#